data_AF-A0A182J571-F1
#
_entry.id   AF-A0A182J571-F1
#
_cell.length_a   1.000
_cell.length_b   1.000
_cell.length_c   1.000
_cell.angle_alpha   90.00
_cell.angle_beta   90.00
_cell.angle_gamma   90.00
#
_symmetry.space_group_name_H-M   'P 1'
#
loop_
_entity.id
_entity.type
_entity.pdbx_description
1 polymer ?
#
loop_
_entity_poly.entity_id
_entity_poly.type
_entity_poly.pdbx_seq_one_letter_code
_entity_poly.pdbx_strand_id
1 'polypeptide(L)'
;MYVTERLYRAFKARKLPIGGAVMHLTPCVIVTDAKLVKHVLSDEFAKVHPDLRGMRTFRSCWDAFVDERFEDLLRVVTEESRAVAQGLCSKEAAPQDVKAISELFVVRTLARSLFGKKWNERHQLPLSNVSEKRPPNAIWNILACNLPYIRRMQSFLHLENPSLLEELVHSLEGVSTSKVYFLQHLKKVESMADKKDRLGFYHTKVLLQELVQNVFYFASETLRKYPPVDEISFISAANNRLPGCDLVVPRHTTVTVPIYAIHRDAEHYPEPTRFNPTRPILRSADRPFPSCLYRPLGVEPLPVGASFATMLVRVGLANILERCTIRLTPESPVSLEMCPSLAIPYPRGKIALLIEEAR
;
A
#
# COMPACT_ATOMS: atom_id res chain seq x y z
N MET A 1 8.90 5.97 10.54
CA MET A 1 8.80 4.58 11.00
C MET A 1 9.47 4.21 12.34
N TYR A 2 10.79 4.02 12.47
CA TYR A 2 11.37 3.34 13.65
C TYR A 2 11.31 4.13 14.98
N VAL A 3 11.34 5.47 14.93
CA VAL A 3 11.32 6.31 16.14
C VAL A 3 9.95 6.26 16.83
N THR A 4 8.87 6.45 16.07
CA THR A 4 7.49 6.42 16.58
C THR A 4 7.15 5.04 17.15
N GLU A 5 7.60 3.95 16.51
CA GLU A 5 7.45 2.59 17.04
C GLU A 5 8.17 2.40 18.39
N ARG A 6 9.41 2.87 18.50
CA ARG A 6 10.18 2.78 19.76
C ARG A 6 9.48 3.54 20.88
N LEU A 7 8.98 4.75 20.59
CA LEU A 7 8.25 5.58 21.55
C LEU A 7 6.93 4.91 21.97
N TYR A 8 6.14 4.42 21.00
CA TYR A 8 4.91 3.67 21.26
C TYR A 8 5.15 2.51 22.23
N ARG A 9 6.16 1.67 21.97
CA ARG A 9 6.50 0.54 22.85
C ARG A 9 6.95 0.99 24.23
N ALA A 10 7.75 2.06 24.33
CA ALA A 10 8.19 2.60 25.61
C ALA A 10 7.01 3.15 26.44
N PHE A 11 6.06 3.83 25.80
CA PHE A 11 4.86 4.34 26.46
C PHE A 11 3.91 3.21 26.90
N LYS A 12 3.72 2.17 26.07
CA LYS A 12 2.94 0.98 26.47
C LYS A 12 3.59 0.20 27.61
N ALA A 13 4.91 0.04 27.60
CA ALA A 13 5.63 -0.60 28.71
C ALA A 13 5.41 0.13 30.05
N ARG A 14 5.20 1.45 30.00
CA ARG A 14 4.85 2.29 31.16
C ARG A 14 3.35 2.36 31.44
N LYS A 15 2.52 1.63 30.70
CA LYS A 15 1.04 1.66 30.78
C LYS A 15 0.45 3.07 30.61
N LEU A 16 1.14 3.92 29.85
CA LEU A 16 0.65 5.25 29.52
C LEU A 16 -0.30 5.14 28.32
N PRO A 17 -1.52 5.70 28.38
CA PRO A 17 -2.48 5.67 27.27
C PRO A 17 -2.12 6.67 26.15
N ILE A 18 -1.24 7.63 26.46
CA ILE A 18 -0.66 8.59 25.55
C ILE A 18 0.72 9.00 26.09
N GLY A 19 1.68 9.30 25.21
CA GLY A 19 2.99 9.81 25.60
C GLY A 19 3.42 11.02 24.79
N GLY A 20 3.97 12.03 25.45
CA GLY A 20 4.53 13.22 24.81
C GLY A 20 5.95 12.98 24.29
N ALA A 21 6.25 13.55 23.13
CA ALA A 21 7.58 13.56 22.54
C ALA A 21 7.82 14.89 21.81
N VAL A 22 9.08 15.15 21.46
CA VAL A 22 9.45 16.23 20.55
C VAL A 22 10.05 15.57 19.31
N MET A 23 9.35 15.66 18.19
CA MET A 23 9.79 15.14 16.90
C MET A 23 10.01 16.32 15.96
N HIS A 24 11.20 16.41 15.35
CA HIS A 24 11.58 17.52 14.46
C HIS A 24 11.31 18.91 15.08
N LEU A 25 11.71 19.08 16.35
CA LEU A 25 11.50 20.31 17.14
C LEU A 25 10.03 20.69 17.39
N THR A 26 9.08 19.83 17.03
CA THR A 26 7.65 20.07 17.22
C THR A 26 7.13 19.16 18.33
N PRO A 27 6.41 19.69 19.33
CA PRO A 27 5.77 18.86 20.33
C PRO A 27 4.70 17.99 19.67
N CYS A 28 4.75 16.69 19.95
CA CYS A 28 3.76 15.74 19.50
C CYS A 28 3.35 14.80 20.63
N VAL A 29 2.18 14.22 20.51
CA VAL A 29 1.69 13.20 21.42
C VAL A 29 1.37 11.93 20.65
N ILE A 30 1.83 10.79 21.16
CA ILE A 30 1.68 9.48 20.53
C ILE A 30 0.64 8.69 21.33
N VAL A 31 -0.43 8.28 20.64
CA VAL A 31 -1.54 7.54 21.24
C VAL A 31 -1.21 6.05 21.27
N THR A 32 -1.42 5.40 22.42
CA THR A 32 -1.12 3.98 22.61
C THR A 32 -2.34 3.14 22.96
N ASP A 33 -3.34 3.73 23.62
CA ASP A 33 -4.57 3.05 24.02
C ASP A 33 -5.56 2.90 22.86
N ALA A 34 -6.12 1.70 22.69
CA ALA A 34 -7.01 1.39 21.57
C ALA A 34 -8.33 2.17 21.58
N LYS A 35 -8.88 2.50 22.76
CA LYS A 35 -10.11 3.30 22.87
C LYS A 35 -9.82 4.74 22.50
N LEU A 36 -8.68 5.27 22.94
CA LEU A 36 -8.22 6.60 22.53
C LEU A 36 -7.94 6.65 21.03
N VAL A 37 -7.30 5.65 20.43
CA VAL A 37 -7.10 5.60 18.97
C VAL A 37 -8.44 5.73 18.24
N LYS A 38 -9.49 5.03 18.68
CA LYS A 38 -10.83 5.15 18.07
C LYS A 38 -11.40 6.57 18.18
N HIS A 39 -11.26 7.21 19.34
CA HIS A 39 -11.74 8.57 19.55
C HIS A 39 -10.95 9.58 18.72
N VAL A 40 -9.65 9.42 18.70
CA VAL A 40 -8.70 10.30 18.01
C VAL A 40 -8.87 10.24 16.49
N LEU A 41 -9.18 9.07 15.96
CA LEU A 41 -9.48 8.87 14.54
C LEU A 41 -10.94 9.21 14.18
N SER A 42 -11.73 9.74 15.12
CA SER A 42 -13.10 10.19 14.81
C SER A 42 -13.09 11.60 14.20
N ASP A 43 -14.08 11.87 13.34
CA ASP A 43 -14.23 13.13 12.61
C ASP A 43 -14.30 14.36 13.54
N GLU A 44 -14.79 14.19 14.77
CA GLU A 44 -14.88 15.26 15.77
C GLU A 44 -13.50 15.74 16.26
N PHE A 45 -12.54 14.83 16.36
CA PHE A 45 -11.18 15.12 16.83
C PHE A 45 -10.27 15.56 15.69
N ALA A 46 -10.44 14.96 14.52
CA ALA A 46 -9.65 15.21 13.32
C ALA A 46 -10.03 16.50 12.58
N LYS A 47 -10.47 17.57 13.27
CA LYS A 47 -10.80 18.86 12.64
C LYS A 47 -9.62 19.38 11.82
N VAL A 48 -9.66 19.12 10.53
CA VAL A 48 -8.56 19.38 9.61
C VAL A 48 -8.40 20.89 9.39
N HIS A 49 -7.15 21.34 9.23
CA HIS A 49 -6.84 22.75 8.98
C HIS A 49 -7.65 23.28 7.76
N PRO A 50 -8.20 24.51 7.80
CA PRO A 50 -9.18 24.98 6.80
C PRO A 50 -8.70 25.10 5.34
N ASP A 51 -7.39 25.06 5.08
CA ASP A 51 -6.80 25.51 3.82
C ASP A 51 -6.75 24.45 2.70
N LEU A 52 -7.64 23.46 2.78
CA LEU A 52 -7.67 22.29 1.89
C LEU A 52 -8.66 22.41 0.72
N ARG A 53 -9.06 23.61 0.30
CA ARG A 53 -10.02 23.75 -0.83
C ARG A 53 -9.50 23.09 -2.11
N GLY A 54 -8.26 23.35 -2.50
CA GLY A 54 -7.65 22.70 -3.67
C GLY A 54 -7.50 21.17 -3.50
N MET A 55 -7.23 20.71 -2.28
CA MET A 55 -7.11 19.28 -1.97
C MET A 55 -8.44 18.54 -2.05
N ARG A 56 -9.54 19.19 -1.62
CA ARG A 56 -10.90 18.66 -1.77
C ARG A 56 -11.32 18.56 -3.23
N THR A 57 -11.07 19.60 -4.03
CA THR A 57 -11.45 19.61 -5.45
C THR A 57 -10.77 18.49 -6.23
N PHE A 58 -9.45 18.36 -6.15
CA PHE A 58 -8.73 17.30 -6.88
C PHE A 58 -9.14 15.91 -6.42
N ARG A 59 -9.32 15.69 -5.11
CA ARG A 59 -9.79 14.41 -4.59
C ARG A 59 -11.15 14.05 -5.17
N SER A 60 -12.11 14.97 -5.11
CA SER A 60 -13.43 14.78 -5.74
C SER A 60 -13.32 14.49 -7.23
N CYS A 61 -12.44 15.19 -7.96
CA CYS A 61 -12.21 14.94 -9.39
C CYS A 61 -11.58 13.56 -9.65
N TRP A 62 -10.62 13.13 -8.81
CA TRP A 62 -9.98 11.82 -8.93
C TRP A 62 -10.95 10.68 -8.60
N ASP A 63 -11.72 10.82 -7.52
CA ASP A 63 -12.71 9.82 -7.12
C ASP A 63 -13.80 9.71 -8.18
N ALA A 64 -14.32 10.84 -8.69
CA ALA A 64 -15.24 10.85 -9.82
C ALA A 64 -14.62 10.23 -11.08
N PHE A 65 -13.35 10.52 -11.40
CA PHE A 65 -12.64 9.90 -12.51
C PHE A 65 -12.57 8.38 -12.37
N VAL A 66 -12.26 7.87 -11.16
CA VAL A 66 -12.18 6.43 -10.90
C VAL A 66 -13.56 5.78 -11.02
N ASP A 67 -14.60 6.42 -10.50
CA ASP A 67 -15.97 5.89 -10.51
C ASP A 67 -16.57 5.90 -11.92
N GLU A 68 -16.49 7.03 -12.63
CA GLU A 68 -17.01 7.16 -14.01
C GLU A 68 -16.30 6.24 -15.00
N ARG A 69 -15.01 5.97 -14.77
CA ARG A 69 -14.18 5.15 -15.66
C ARG A 69 -13.88 3.77 -15.08
N PHE A 70 -14.59 3.33 -14.05
CA PHE A 70 -14.27 2.10 -13.31
C PHE A 70 -14.08 0.90 -14.23
N GLU A 71 -15.03 0.66 -15.14
CA GLU A 71 -14.98 -0.46 -16.11
C GLU A 71 -13.80 -0.33 -17.09
N ASP A 72 -13.51 0.89 -17.54
CA ASP A 72 -12.36 1.15 -18.41
C ASP A 72 -11.04 0.93 -17.70
N LEU A 73 -10.92 1.39 -16.46
CA LEU A 73 -9.76 1.17 -15.60
C LEU A 73 -9.57 -0.33 -15.34
N LEU A 74 -10.64 -1.03 -14.98
CA LEU A 74 -10.63 -2.47 -14.75
C LEU A 74 -10.17 -3.23 -16.00
N ARG A 75 -10.66 -2.84 -17.18
CA ARG A 75 -10.24 -3.39 -18.47
C ARG A 75 -8.75 -3.13 -18.72
N VAL A 76 -8.28 -1.90 -18.54
CA VAL A 76 -6.86 -1.53 -18.72
C VAL A 76 -5.95 -2.31 -17.78
N VAL A 77 -6.31 -2.41 -16.50
CA VAL A 77 -5.59 -3.19 -15.49
C VAL A 77 -5.54 -4.68 -15.86
N THR A 78 -6.65 -5.23 -16.35
CA THR A 78 -6.74 -6.63 -16.80
C THR A 78 -5.86 -6.88 -18.03
N GLU A 79 -5.90 -6.01 -19.02
CA GLU A 79 -5.09 -6.16 -20.23
C GLU A 79 -3.59 -6.01 -19.95
N GLU A 80 -3.18 -4.98 -19.20
CA GLU A 80 -1.76 -4.81 -18.85
C GLU A 80 -1.26 -5.95 -17.96
N SER A 81 -2.08 -6.46 -17.02
CA SER A 81 -1.65 -7.57 -16.17
C SER A 81 -1.51 -8.88 -16.94
N ARG A 82 -2.38 -9.14 -17.93
CA ARG A 82 -2.22 -10.27 -18.86
C ARG A 82 -1.01 -10.13 -19.76
N ALA A 83 -0.75 -8.93 -20.29
CA ALA A 83 0.44 -8.68 -21.12
C ALA A 83 1.73 -8.87 -20.31
N VAL A 84 1.75 -8.41 -19.05
CA VAL A 84 2.86 -8.68 -18.12
C VAL A 84 2.97 -10.18 -17.90
N ALA A 85 1.92 -10.88 -17.49
CA ALA A 85 1.96 -12.32 -17.25
C ALA A 85 2.48 -13.11 -18.48
N GLN A 86 2.01 -12.80 -19.69
CA GLN A 86 2.50 -13.39 -20.94
C GLN A 86 3.99 -13.13 -21.15
N GLY A 87 4.47 -11.90 -20.93
CA GLY A 87 5.88 -11.56 -21.07
C GLY A 87 6.79 -12.15 -19.98
N LEU A 88 6.25 -12.46 -18.80
CA LEU A 88 6.99 -13.16 -17.75
C LEU A 88 7.11 -14.65 -18.07
N CYS A 89 6.00 -15.26 -18.50
CA CYS A 89 5.88 -16.68 -18.80
C CYS A 89 6.58 -17.09 -20.12
N SER A 90 6.79 -16.17 -21.09
CA SER A 90 7.43 -16.47 -22.38
C SER A 90 8.97 -16.45 -22.38
N LYS A 91 9.59 -16.00 -21.29
CA LYS A 91 11.04 -16.01 -21.12
C LYS A 91 11.49 -17.37 -20.59
N GLU A 92 12.67 -17.84 -21.02
CA GLU A 92 13.34 -18.98 -20.37
C GLU A 92 13.40 -18.77 -18.85
N ALA A 93 13.35 -19.87 -18.09
CA ALA A 93 13.26 -19.92 -16.64
C ALA A 93 14.50 -19.28 -15.96
N ALA A 94 14.58 -17.96 -16.00
CA ALA A 94 15.60 -17.14 -15.40
C ALA A 94 14.99 -16.33 -14.25
N PRO A 95 15.74 -16.09 -13.16
CA PRO A 95 15.32 -15.21 -12.08
C PRO A 95 14.96 -13.81 -12.61
N GLN A 96 13.79 -13.30 -12.21
CA GLN A 96 13.30 -11.99 -12.61
C GLN A 96 13.11 -11.08 -11.39
N ASP A 97 13.50 -9.81 -11.52
CA ASP A 97 13.34 -8.82 -10.46
C ASP A 97 11.88 -8.35 -10.33
N VAL A 98 11.14 -8.94 -9.38
CA VAL A 98 9.71 -8.68 -9.21
C VAL A 98 9.40 -7.26 -8.77
N LYS A 99 10.37 -6.57 -8.17
CA LYS A 99 10.28 -5.16 -7.78
C LYS A 99 10.08 -4.28 -9.00
N ALA A 100 10.98 -4.41 -9.97
CA ALA A 100 10.93 -3.60 -11.17
C ALA A 100 9.82 -4.03 -12.13
N ILE A 101 9.43 -5.31 -12.15
CA ILE A 101 8.20 -5.76 -12.84
C ILE A 101 6.97 -5.07 -12.24
N SER A 102 6.86 -5.05 -10.91
CA SER A 102 5.72 -4.44 -10.21
C SER A 102 5.62 -2.94 -10.47
N GLU A 103 6.74 -2.22 -10.40
CA GLU A 103 6.79 -0.79 -10.72
C GLU A 103 6.40 -0.52 -12.17
N LEU A 104 6.96 -1.29 -13.10
CA LEU A 104 6.67 -1.12 -14.51
C LEU A 104 5.20 -1.39 -14.83
N PHE A 105 4.60 -2.41 -14.20
CA PHE A 105 3.17 -2.66 -14.32
C PHE A 105 2.34 -1.46 -13.84
N VAL A 106 2.65 -0.90 -12.67
CA VAL A 106 1.92 0.25 -12.12
C VAL A 106 2.04 1.47 -13.05
N VAL A 107 3.25 1.76 -13.50
CA VAL A 107 3.53 2.88 -14.41
C VAL A 107 2.78 2.72 -15.73
N ARG A 108 2.89 1.57 -16.39
CA ARG A 108 2.25 1.31 -17.68
C ARG A 108 0.73 1.39 -17.58
N THR A 109 0.18 0.85 -16.50
CA THR A 109 -1.26 0.87 -16.26
C THR A 109 -1.74 2.29 -16.00
N LEU A 110 -1.05 3.06 -15.15
CA LEU A 110 -1.39 4.46 -14.90
C LEU A 110 -1.31 5.31 -16.17
N ALA A 111 -0.20 5.21 -16.91
CA ALA A 111 -0.01 5.96 -18.15
C ALA A 111 -1.11 5.63 -19.17
N ARG A 112 -1.48 4.36 -19.30
CA ARG A 112 -2.56 3.94 -20.20
C ARG A 112 -3.93 4.40 -19.73
N SER A 113 -4.19 4.40 -18.42
CA SER A 113 -5.44 4.89 -17.84
C SER A 113 -5.63 6.40 -18.05
N LEU A 114 -4.54 7.17 -17.98
CA LEU A 114 -4.56 8.64 -18.10
C LEU A 114 -4.48 9.12 -19.56
N PHE A 115 -3.62 8.50 -20.36
CA PHE A 115 -3.26 9.00 -21.70
C PHE A 115 -3.74 8.11 -22.85
N GLY A 116 -4.34 6.96 -22.54
CA GLY A 116 -4.81 6.00 -23.52
C GLY A 116 -3.71 5.09 -24.08
N LYS A 117 -4.14 4.10 -24.87
CA LYS A 117 -3.32 2.96 -25.33
C LYS A 117 -2.09 3.38 -26.16
N LYS A 118 -2.25 4.38 -27.05
CA LYS A 118 -1.19 4.86 -27.95
C LYS A 118 0.01 5.47 -27.21
N TRP A 119 -0.16 5.88 -25.94
CA TRP A 119 0.92 6.45 -25.16
C TRP A 119 2.02 5.42 -24.89
N ASN A 120 1.65 4.21 -24.44
CA ASN A 120 2.59 3.14 -24.09
C ASN A 120 3.34 2.62 -25.33
N GLU A 121 2.68 2.61 -26.48
CA GLU A 121 3.26 2.22 -27.78
C GLU A 121 4.32 3.23 -28.24
N ARG A 122 4.09 4.52 -28.01
CA ARG A 122 4.98 5.62 -28.46
C ARG A 122 6.22 5.81 -27.59
N HIS A 123 6.12 5.53 -26.29
CA HIS A 123 7.23 5.76 -25.34
C HIS A 123 7.96 4.48 -24.93
N GLN A 124 7.67 3.35 -25.60
CA GLN A 124 8.30 2.03 -25.43
C GLN A 124 8.85 1.81 -24.03
N LEU A 125 7.98 1.65 -23.03
CA LEU A 125 8.36 1.23 -21.67
C LEU A 125 8.52 -0.30 -21.66
N PRO A 126 9.69 -0.87 -22.02
CA PRO A 126 9.79 -2.27 -22.37
C PRO A 126 10.02 -3.10 -21.10
N LEU A 127 9.32 -4.25 -21.00
CA LEU A 127 9.46 -5.22 -19.91
C LEU A 127 10.89 -5.79 -19.78
N SER A 128 11.72 -5.62 -20.80
CA SER A 128 13.11 -6.09 -20.86
C SER A 128 14.14 -5.12 -20.27
N ASN A 129 13.85 -3.82 -20.13
CA ASN A 129 14.82 -2.81 -19.66
C ASN A 129 14.76 -2.57 -18.13
N VAL A 130 14.46 -3.63 -17.39
CA VAL A 130 14.51 -3.67 -15.92
C VAL A 130 15.98 -3.78 -15.50
N SER A 131 16.73 -2.68 -15.64
CA SER A 131 18.15 -2.59 -15.29
C SER A 131 18.35 -2.04 -13.88
N GLU A 132 19.42 -2.53 -13.25
CA GLU A 132 19.97 -2.38 -11.89
C GLU A 132 20.02 -0.98 -11.26
N LYS A 133 19.83 0.08 -12.04
CA LYS A 133 20.06 1.47 -11.60
C LYS A 133 18.84 2.34 -11.87
N ARG A 134 17.72 2.09 -11.18
CA ARG A 134 16.71 3.13 -11.02
C ARG A 134 16.88 3.81 -9.66
N PRO A 135 16.98 5.16 -9.62
CA PRO A 135 16.91 5.87 -8.36
C PRO A 135 15.54 5.61 -7.71
N PRO A 136 15.43 5.73 -6.38
CA PRO A 136 14.12 5.89 -5.74
C PRO A 136 13.32 6.96 -6.50
N ASN A 137 11.98 6.80 -6.58
CA ASN A 137 11.06 7.71 -7.26
C ASN A 137 10.91 7.51 -8.79
N ALA A 138 11.03 6.28 -9.31
CA ALA A 138 10.82 6.01 -10.75
C ALA A 138 9.41 6.40 -11.25
N ILE A 139 8.38 6.23 -10.40
CA ILE A 139 7.01 6.69 -10.69
C ILE A 139 6.97 8.22 -10.76
N TRP A 140 7.64 8.89 -9.82
CA TRP A 140 7.77 10.35 -9.81
C TRP A 140 8.52 10.86 -11.03
N ASN A 141 9.64 10.24 -11.43
CA ASN A 141 10.39 10.61 -12.63
C ASN A 141 9.54 10.45 -13.89
N ILE A 142 8.73 9.40 -13.99
CA ILE A 142 7.84 9.22 -15.14
C ILE A 142 6.72 10.25 -15.14
N LEU A 143 6.11 10.53 -13.98
CA LEU A 143 5.10 11.59 -13.88
C LEU A 143 5.71 12.96 -14.18
N ALA A 144 6.87 13.29 -13.61
CA ALA A 144 7.57 14.56 -13.73
C ALA A 144 8.20 14.82 -15.09
N CYS A 145 8.80 13.82 -15.74
CA CYS A 145 9.32 13.96 -17.10
C CYS A 145 8.21 14.13 -18.13
N ASN A 146 6.98 13.69 -17.83
CA ASN A 146 5.85 13.79 -18.75
C ASN A 146 4.87 14.92 -18.40
N LEU A 147 4.87 15.42 -17.15
CA LEU A 147 4.08 16.56 -16.67
C LEU A 147 4.15 17.82 -17.58
N PRO A 148 5.33 18.22 -18.12
CA PRO A 148 5.44 19.35 -19.04
C PRO A 148 4.66 19.19 -20.35
N TYR A 149 4.38 17.95 -20.79
CA TYR A 149 3.60 17.65 -21.99
C TYR A 149 2.10 17.55 -21.71
N ILE A 150 1.68 17.72 -20.46
CA ILE A 150 0.32 17.44 -19.98
C ILE A 150 -0.35 18.73 -19.46
N ARG A 151 -0.44 19.76 -20.32
CA ARG A 151 -1.34 20.90 -20.05
C ARG A 151 -2.80 20.44 -19.86
N ARG A 152 -3.18 19.31 -20.48
CA ARG A 152 -4.53 18.71 -20.39
C ARG A 152 -4.86 18.00 -19.07
N MET A 153 -3.94 17.29 -18.41
CA MET A 153 -4.24 16.77 -17.04
C MET A 153 -4.10 17.86 -15.99
N GLN A 154 -3.18 18.82 -16.13
CA GLN A 154 -3.14 19.95 -15.20
C GLN A 154 -4.47 20.72 -15.22
N SER A 155 -5.06 20.90 -16.41
CA SER A 155 -6.39 21.48 -16.56
C SER A 155 -7.55 20.55 -16.19
N PHE A 156 -7.48 19.24 -16.50
CA PHE A 156 -8.54 18.26 -16.21
C PHE A 156 -8.62 17.89 -14.71
N LEU A 157 -7.47 17.86 -14.03
CA LEU A 157 -7.36 17.53 -12.61
C LEU A 157 -7.21 18.78 -11.72
N HIS A 158 -7.20 19.99 -12.27
CA HIS A 158 -6.96 21.24 -11.54
C HIS A 158 -5.73 21.16 -10.60
N LEU A 159 -4.64 20.54 -11.08
CA LEU A 159 -3.43 20.29 -10.28
C LEU A 159 -2.60 21.56 -10.13
N GLU A 160 -3.06 22.47 -9.28
CA GLU A 160 -2.27 23.61 -8.78
C GLU A 160 -1.42 23.23 -7.56
N ASN A 161 -1.68 22.05 -6.94
CA ASN A 161 -1.06 21.63 -5.68
C ASN A 161 -0.14 20.40 -5.86
N PRO A 162 1.20 20.53 -5.73
CA PRO A 162 2.15 19.43 -5.87
C PRO A 162 1.96 18.31 -4.84
N SER A 163 1.43 18.62 -3.65
CA SER A 163 1.26 17.64 -2.55
C SER A 163 0.30 16.50 -2.90
N LEU A 164 -0.68 16.74 -3.79
CA LEU A 164 -1.66 15.73 -4.19
C LEU A 164 -1.14 14.78 -5.25
N LEU A 165 -0.27 15.28 -6.12
CA LEU A 165 0.48 14.43 -7.02
C LEU A 165 1.41 13.51 -6.23
N GLU A 166 2.10 14.05 -5.22
CA GLU A 166 2.91 13.26 -4.30
C GLU A 166 2.08 12.19 -3.57
N GLU A 167 0.89 12.54 -3.08
CA GLU A 167 -0.03 11.58 -2.45
C GLU A 167 -0.46 10.46 -3.41
N LEU A 168 -0.82 10.79 -4.66
CA LEU A 168 -1.13 9.81 -5.70
C LEU A 168 0.09 8.92 -6.01
N VAL A 169 1.28 9.51 -6.15
CA VAL A 169 2.54 8.76 -6.37
C VAL A 169 2.77 7.79 -5.24
N HIS A 170 2.66 8.25 -3.99
CA HIS A 170 2.86 7.42 -2.81
C HIS A 170 1.85 6.26 -2.73
N SER A 171 0.57 6.51 -3.05
CA SER A 171 -0.43 5.44 -3.16
C SER A 171 -0.04 4.37 -4.18
N LEU A 172 0.54 4.77 -5.32
CA LEU A 172 0.97 3.87 -6.39
C LEU A 172 2.30 3.16 -6.10
N GLU A 173 3.23 3.82 -5.40
CA GLU A 173 4.47 3.18 -4.90
C GLU A 173 4.14 2.12 -3.84
N GLY A 174 3.13 2.38 -2.99
CA GLY A 174 2.59 1.42 -2.04
C GLY A 174 2.07 0.14 -2.70
N VAL A 175 1.49 0.22 -3.90
CA VAL A 175 1.06 -0.95 -4.70
C VAL A 175 2.23 -1.84 -5.07
N SER A 176 3.28 -1.25 -5.66
CA SER A 176 4.46 -1.98 -6.14
C SER A 176 5.11 -2.72 -4.99
N THR A 177 5.26 -2.02 -3.86
CA THR A 177 5.76 -2.53 -2.60
C THR A 177 4.93 -3.71 -2.10
N SER A 178 3.61 -3.54 -1.99
CA SER A 178 2.70 -4.57 -1.51
C SER A 178 2.73 -5.84 -2.36
N LYS A 179 2.85 -5.72 -3.69
CA LYS A 179 2.96 -6.88 -4.59
C LYS A 179 4.23 -7.70 -4.35
N VAL A 180 5.37 -7.05 -4.15
CA VAL A 180 6.65 -7.72 -3.89
C VAL A 180 6.58 -8.53 -2.59
N TYR A 181 6.14 -7.91 -1.49
CA TYR A 181 5.98 -8.61 -0.22
C TYR A 181 4.96 -9.74 -0.31
N PHE A 182 3.84 -9.51 -1.00
CA PHE A 182 2.81 -10.52 -1.21
C PHE A 182 3.41 -11.77 -1.87
N LEU A 183 4.12 -11.60 -3.00
CA LEU A 183 4.65 -12.72 -3.77
C LEU A 183 5.67 -13.53 -2.98
N GLN A 184 6.57 -12.85 -2.27
CA GLN A 184 7.57 -13.53 -1.47
C GLN A 184 6.97 -14.27 -0.27
N HIS A 185 6.04 -13.64 0.47
CA HIS A 185 5.39 -14.31 1.61
C HIS A 185 4.51 -15.47 1.16
N LEU A 186 3.79 -15.33 0.04
CA LEU A 186 3.03 -16.43 -0.57
C LEU A 186 3.92 -17.64 -0.81
N LYS A 187 5.08 -17.46 -1.46
CA LYS A 187 5.97 -18.59 -1.77
C LYS A 187 6.72 -19.14 -0.56
N LYS A 188 7.02 -18.31 0.43
CA LYS A 188 7.54 -18.79 1.71
C LYS A 188 6.51 -19.69 2.41
N VAL A 189 5.25 -19.28 2.47
CA VAL A 189 4.16 -20.09 3.04
C VAL A 189 3.96 -21.39 2.28
N GLU A 190 3.93 -21.35 0.94
CA GLU A 190 3.81 -22.58 0.11
C GLU A 190 4.99 -23.55 0.28
N SER A 191 6.20 -23.03 0.50
CA SER A 191 7.40 -23.87 0.74
C SER A 191 7.37 -24.57 2.08
N MET A 192 6.68 -23.99 3.07
CA MET A 192 6.55 -24.52 4.43
C MET A 192 5.31 -25.40 4.61
N ALA A 193 4.34 -25.34 3.70
CA ALA A 193 3.09 -26.09 3.76
C ALA A 193 3.22 -27.48 3.13
N ASP A 194 2.57 -28.48 3.74
CA ASP A 194 2.42 -29.81 3.17
C ASP A 194 1.63 -29.75 1.85
N LYS A 195 1.88 -30.70 0.92
CA LYS A 195 1.24 -30.70 -0.41
C LYS A 195 -0.30 -30.62 -0.37
N LYS A 196 -0.93 -31.08 0.72
CA LYS A 196 -2.39 -31.05 0.93
C LYS A 196 -2.91 -29.72 1.50
N ASP A 197 -2.05 -28.93 2.16
CA ASP A 197 -2.41 -27.65 2.81
C ASP A 197 -2.00 -26.43 1.97
N ARG A 198 -1.43 -26.67 0.78
CA ARG A 198 -1.20 -25.61 -0.20
C ARG A 198 -2.56 -25.06 -0.63
N LEU A 199 -2.74 -23.74 -0.50
CA LEU A 199 -3.87 -23.04 -1.09
C LEU A 199 -3.83 -23.27 -2.60
N GLY A 200 -4.58 -24.27 -3.06
CA GLY A 200 -4.59 -24.71 -4.44
C GLY A 200 -5.43 -23.74 -5.28
N PHE A 201 -4.81 -23.09 -6.24
CA PHE A 201 -5.51 -22.27 -7.23
C PHE A 201 -6.00 -23.14 -8.42
N TYR A 202 -6.75 -24.22 -8.16
CA TYR A 202 -7.25 -25.15 -9.19
C TYR A 202 -8.79 -25.10 -9.41
N HIS A 203 -9.24 -24.85 -10.67
CA HIS A 203 -10.61 -24.80 -11.28
C HIS A 203 -11.49 -23.51 -11.40
N THR A 204 -11.60 -23.02 -12.63
CA THR A 204 -11.82 -21.62 -13.13
C THR A 204 -13.06 -20.84 -12.67
N LYS A 205 -14.14 -21.46 -12.15
CA LYS A 205 -15.39 -20.72 -11.82
C LYS A 205 -15.70 -20.64 -10.33
N VAL A 206 -15.33 -21.65 -9.55
CA VAL A 206 -15.25 -21.59 -8.08
C VAL A 206 -13.92 -20.93 -7.66
N LEU A 207 -12.90 -21.07 -8.51
CA LEU A 207 -11.59 -20.44 -8.31
C LEU A 207 -11.61 -18.94 -8.22
N LEU A 208 -12.42 -18.23 -9.01
CA LEU A 208 -12.23 -16.78 -9.08
C LEU A 208 -12.55 -16.13 -7.74
N GLN A 209 -13.61 -16.61 -7.08
CA GLN A 209 -13.98 -16.14 -5.75
C GLN A 209 -12.94 -16.55 -4.71
N GLU A 210 -12.49 -17.81 -4.72
CA GLU A 210 -11.47 -18.30 -3.79
C GLU A 210 -10.10 -17.63 -4.02
N LEU A 211 -9.69 -17.43 -5.27
CA LEU A 211 -8.48 -16.72 -5.69
C LEU A 211 -8.56 -15.26 -5.27
N VAL A 212 -9.66 -14.56 -5.55
CA VAL A 212 -9.85 -13.16 -5.14
C VAL A 212 -9.86 -13.05 -3.62
N GLN A 213 -10.49 -13.99 -2.93
CA GLN A 213 -10.55 -14.03 -1.47
C GLN A 213 -9.17 -14.33 -0.85
N ASN A 214 -8.42 -15.28 -1.42
CA ASN A 214 -7.05 -15.60 -1.00
C ASN A 214 -6.10 -14.43 -1.29
N VAL A 215 -6.16 -13.84 -2.48
CA VAL A 215 -5.40 -12.62 -2.83
C VAL A 215 -5.77 -11.50 -1.86
N PHE A 216 -7.03 -11.34 -1.51
CA PHE A 216 -7.47 -10.35 -0.53
C PHE A 216 -6.87 -10.59 0.86
N TYR A 217 -6.88 -11.82 1.36
CA TYR A 217 -6.32 -12.16 2.68
C TYR A 217 -4.80 -12.02 2.74
N PHE A 218 -4.08 -12.49 1.73
CA PHE A 218 -2.63 -12.30 1.65
C PHE A 218 -2.26 -10.83 1.45
N ALA A 219 -3.01 -10.08 0.64
CA ALA A 219 -2.80 -8.64 0.48
C ALA A 219 -3.07 -7.90 1.80
N SER A 220 -4.10 -8.30 2.55
CA SER A 220 -4.42 -7.68 3.84
C SER A 220 -3.34 -7.95 4.89
N GLU A 221 -2.83 -9.17 5.01
CA GLU A 221 -1.71 -9.45 5.92
C GLU A 221 -0.41 -8.76 5.46
N THR A 222 -0.22 -8.63 4.15
CA THR A 222 0.88 -7.85 3.59
C THR A 222 0.79 -6.39 3.98
N LEU A 223 -0.38 -5.76 3.80
CA LEU A 223 -0.65 -4.38 4.20
C LEU A 223 -0.57 -4.19 5.73
N ARG A 224 -0.94 -5.19 6.53
CA ARG A 224 -0.71 -5.15 7.98
C ARG A 224 0.78 -5.00 8.29
N LYS A 225 1.62 -5.89 7.73
CA LYS A 225 3.05 -5.90 8.00
C LYS A 225 3.77 -4.73 7.36
N TYR A 226 3.37 -4.32 6.16
CA TYR A 226 4.05 -3.30 5.36
C TYR A 226 3.03 -2.23 4.95
N PRO A 227 2.47 -1.48 5.91
CA PRO A 227 1.45 -0.49 5.61
C PRO A 227 2.07 0.65 4.81
N PRO A 228 1.47 1.06 3.69
CA PRO A 228 1.89 2.26 2.95
C PRO A 228 1.83 3.54 3.81
N VAL A 229 0.88 3.61 4.74
CA VAL A 229 0.77 4.68 5.75
C VAL A 229 1.30 4.16 7.08
N ASP A 230 2.47 4.63 7.52
CA ASP A 230 3.12 4.15 8.75
C ASP A 230 2.60 4.84 10.03
N GLU A 231 2.09 6.07 9.92
CA GLU A 231 1.40 6.79 10.99
C GLU A 231 0.33 7.74 10.45
N ILE A 232 -0.66 8.08 11.29
CA ILE A 232 -1.69 9.08 11.01
C ILE A 232 -1.50 10.21 12.01
N SER A 233 -1.29 11.42 11.51
CA SER A 233 -1.04 12.59 12.32
C SER A 233 -2.02 13.72 11.96
N PHE A 234 -2.52 14.42 12.97
CA PHE A 234 -3.33 15.63 12.76
C PHE A 234 -3.00 16.65 13.87
N ILE A 235 -3.34 17.92 13.61
CA ILE A 235 -3.03 19.03 14.51
C ILE A 235 -4.26 19.35 15.33
N SER A 236 -4.13 19.38 16.65
CA SER A 236 -5.26 19.70 17.53
C SER A 236 -5.75 21.13 17.27
N ALA A 237 -6.99 21.28 16.81
CA ALA A 237 -7.60 22.58 16.50
C ALA A 237 -8.00 23.39 17.75
N ALA A 238 -8.10 22.74 18.91
CA ALA A 238 -8.43 23.33 20.20
C ALA A 238 -7.68 22.61 21.34
N ASN A 239 -7.84 23.13 22.55
CA ASN A 239 -7.43 22.40 23.75
C ASN A 239 -8.44 21.26 23.97
N ASN A 240 -8.04 20.03 23.66
CA ASN A 240 -8.92 18.87 23.68
C ASN A 240 -8.63 17.99 24.89
N ARG A 241 -9.62 17.75 25.74
CA ARG A 241 -9.51 16.77 26.83
C ARG A 241 -9.76 15.38 26.26
N LEU A 242 -8.83 14.45 26.52
CA LEU A 242 -8.96 13.09 26.03
C LEU A 242 -9.90 12.27 26.91
N PRO A 243 -10.80 11.45 26.34
CA PRO A 243 -11.75 10.67 27.11
C PRO A 243 -11.05 9.64 27.97
N GLY A 244 -11.46 9.53 29.24
CA GLY A 244 -10.91 8.55 30.18
C GLY A 244 -9.55 8.91 30.79
N CYS A 245 -9.05 10.13 30.59
CA CYS A 245 -7.90 10.65 31.34
C CYS A 245 -8.01 12.16 31.59
N ASP A 246 -7.27 12.66 32.58
CA ASP A 246 -7.22 14.10 32.92
C ASP A 246 -6.24 14.90 32.05
N LEU A 247 -5.85 14.35 30.90
CA LEU A 247 -4.90 14.97 29.99
C LEU A 247 -5.60 15.85 28.97
N VAL A 248 -5.04 17.05 28.79
CA VAL A 248 -5.45 18.03 27.78
C VAL A 248 -4.36 18.09 26.72
N VAL A 249 -4.73 17.81 25.47
CA VAL A 249 -3.88 18.07 24.30
C VAL A 249 -4.01 19.54 23.95
N PRO A 250 -2.93 20.34 24.05
CA PRO A 250 -2.99 21.76 23.71
C PRO A 250 -3.31 21.96 22.22
N ARG A 251 -4.00 23.05 21.92
CA ARG A 251 -4.16 23.55 20.55
C ARG A 251 -2.79 23.64 19.86
N HIS A 252 -2.75 23.34 18.57
CA HIS A 252 -1.53 23.29 17.75
C HIS A 252 -0.53 22.18 18.11
N THR A 253 -0.93 21.19 18.91
CA THR A 253 -0.12 19.99 19.16
C THR A 253 -0.41 18.92 18.11
N THR A 254 0.63 18.30 17.56
CA THR A 254 0.48 17.15 16.67
C THR A 254 0.12 15.92 17.49
N VAL A 255 -0.97 15.25 17.13
CA VAL A 255 -1.34 13.96 17.71
C VAL A 255 -1.12 12.89 16.66
N THR A 256 -0.40 11.84 17.03
CA THR A 256 0.08 10.78 16.13
C THR A 256 -0.46 9.42 16.57
N VAL A 257 -1.04 8.70 15.62
CA VAL A 257 -1.45 7.30 15.74
C VAL A 257 -0.46 6.43 14.95
N PRO A 258 0.39 5.64 15.62
CA PRO A 258 1.47 4.91 14.97
C PRO A 258 0.98 3.57 14.38
N ILE A 259 0.40 3.61 13.18
CA ILE A 259 -0.17 2.44 12.49
C ILE A 259 0.81 1.28 12.39
N TYR A 260 2.05 1.54 11.98
CA TYR A 260 3.08 0.50 11.85
C TYR A 260 3.38 -0.23 13.16
N ALA A 261 3.36 0.51 14.28
CA ALA A 261 3.60 -0.02 15.61
C ALA A 261 2.39 -0.80 16.14
N ILE A 262 1.18 -0.24 15.98
CA ILE A 262 -0.09 -0.89 16.36
C ILE A 262 -0.25 -2.22 15.62
N HIS A 263 0.04 -2.24 14.31
CA HIS A 263 0.01 -3.44 13.50
C HIS A 263 1.00 -4.53 13.97
N ARG A 264 2.01 -4.16 14.76
CA ARG A 264 3.03 -5.06 15.33
C ARG A 264 2.85 -5.31 16.82
N ASP A 265 1.81 -4.78 17.44
CA ASP A 265 1.51 -5.03 18.84
C ASP A 265 0.90 -6.43 19.00
N ALA A 266 1.51 -7.25 19.85
CA ALA A 266 1.04 -8.60 20.15
C ALA A 266 -0.31 -8.60 20.88
N GLU A 267 -0.67 -7.51 21.56
CA GLU A 267 -1.99 -7.33 22.19
C GLU A 267 -3.12 -7.33 21.14
N HIS A 268 -2.84 -6.82 19.94
CA HIS A 268 -3.82 -6.71 18.86
C HIS A 268 -3.63 -7.79 17.79
N TYR A 269 -2.38 -8.20 17.56
CA TYR A 269 -1.99 -9.18 16.55
C TYR A 269 -1.07 -10.23 17.17
N PRO A 270 -1.60 -11.34 17.71
CA PRO A 270 -0.80 -12.43 18.25
C PRO A 270 0.25 -12.93 17.25
N GLU A 271 1.47 -13.24 17.71
CA GLU A 271 2.62 -13.53 16.84
C GLU A 271 2.80 -12.47 15.72
N PRO A 272 2.97 -11.17 16.05
CA PRO A 272 2.87 -10.08 15.08
C PRO A 272 3.96 -10.13 13.99
N THR A 273 5.10 -10.74 14.32
CA THR A 273 6.25 -10.96 13.42
C THR A 273 6.01 -12.10 12.44
N ARG A 274 5.12 -13.05 12.73
CA ARG A 274 4.73 -14.12 11.79
C ARG A 274 3.81 -13.57 10.70
N PHE A 275 4.02 -14.02 9.45
CA PHE A 275 3.08 -13.74 8.36
C PHE A 275 1.95 -14.78 8.45
N ASN A 276 0.72 -14.33 8.70
CA ASN A 276 -0.44 -15.20 8.78
C ASN A 276 -1.61 -14.57 8.00
N PRO A 277 -1.88 -15.01 6.76
CA PRO A 277 -2.99 -14.49 5.94
C PRO A 277 -4.36 -14.91 6.48
N THR A 278 -4.42 -15.94 7.35
CA THR A 278 -5.68 -16.49 7.87
C THR A 278 -6.13 -15.86 9.19
N ARG A 279 -5.51 -14.75 9.62
CA ARG A 279 -5.84 -14.05 10.87
C ARG A 279 -7.34 -13.69 10.93
N PRO A 280 -8.07 -14.05 12.00
CA PRO A 280 -9.49 -13.74 12.11
C PRO A 280 -9.83 -12.25 11.95
N ILE A 281 -8.99 -11.35 12.48
CA ILE A 281 -9.14 -9.89 12.38
C ILE A 281 -9.07 -9.36 10.94
N LEU A 282 -8.48 -10.13 10.01
CA LEU A 282 -8.39 -9.79 8.58
C LEU A 282 -9.43 -10.52 7.72
N ARG A 283 -10.21 -11.44 8.29
CA ARG A 283 -11.11 -12.35 7.56
C ARG A 283 -12.58 -11.96 7.55
N SER A 284 -13.05 -11.11 8.47
CA SER A 284 -14.47 -10.81 8.58
C SER A 284 -14.95 -9.93 7.42
N ALA A 285 -15.75 -10.50 6.51
CA ALA A 285 -16.57 -9.75 5.57
C ALA A 285 -17.70 -8.97 6.28
N ASP A 286 -18.13 -9.45 7.46
CA ASP A 286 -19.28 -8.93 8.21
C ASP A 286 -18.96 -7.78 9.19
N ARG A 287 -17.75 -7.19 9.11
CA ARG A 287 -17.47 -5.92 9.80
C ARG A 287 -17.23 -4.85 8.75
N PRO A 288 -17.98 -3.74 8.76
CA PRO A 288 -17.78 -2.65 7.78
C PRO A 288 -16.35 -2.11 7.78
N PHE A 289 -15.59 -2.34 8.85
CA PHE A 289 -14.16 -2.11 8.88
C PHE A 289 -13.51 -3.22 9.69
N PRO A 290 -12.35 -3.78 9.28
CA PRO A 290 -11.46 -4.44 10.24
C PRO A 290 -11.22 -3.45 11.40
N SER A 291 -10.97 -3.98 12.61
CA SER A 291 -10.73 -3.23 13.86
C SER A 291 -10.25 -1.79 13.63
N CYS A 292 -10.69 -0.78 14.40
CA CYS A 292 -10.18 0.60 14.28
C CYS A 292 -8.63 0.70 14.28
N LEU A 293 -7.96 -0.37 14.68
CA LEU A 293 -6.52 -0.59 14.71
C LEU A 293 -5.91 -1.10 13.39
N TYR A 294 -6.70 -1.59 12.44
CA TYR A 294 -6.26 -1.92 11.08
C TYR A 294 -6.60 -0.77 10.13
N ARG A 295 -5.59 0.07 9.88
CA ARG A 295 -5.69 1.27 9.01
C ARG A 295 -4.45 1.40 8.11
N PRO A 296 -4.08 0.37 7.33
CA PRO A 296 -2.85 0.39 6.52
C PRO A 296 -2.86 1.45 5.41
N LEU A 297 -4.04 1.87 5.00
CA LEU A 297 -4.26 2.92 4.01
C LEU A 297 -4.67 4.24 4.67
N GLY A 298 -4.54 4.40 5.99
CA GLY A 298 -4.98 5.60 6.69
C GLY A 298 -6.47 5.56 7.11
N VAL A 299 -7.01 6.74 7.39
CA VAL A 299 -8.42 6.95 7.76
C VAL A 299 -9.17 7.65 6.64
N GLU A 300 -10.50 7.58 6.71
CA GLU A 300 -11.34 8.27 5.75
C GLU A 300 -11.25 9.80 5.91
N PRO A 301 -11.31 10.55 4.80
CA PRO A 301 -11.28 10.03 3.42
C PRO A 301 -9.89 9.46 3.08
N LEU A 302 -9.84 8.27 2.47
CA LEU A 302 -8.59 7.54 2.18
C LEU A 302 -7.67 8.33 1.24
N PRO A 303 -6.34 8.06 1.23
CA PRO A 303 -5.40 8.70 0.33
C PRO A 303 -5.82 8.62 -1.13
N VAL A 304 -5.55 9.68 -1.89
CA VAL A 304 -5.91 9.72 -3.30
C VAL A 304 -5.26 8.55 -4.04
N GLY A 305 -6.06 7.81 -4.81
CA GLY A 305 -5.60 6.62 -5.53
C GLY A 305 -5.69 5.32 -4.75
N ALA A 306 -6.11 5.29 -3.47
CA ALA A 306 -6.23 4.06 -2.69
C ALA A 306 -7.14 3.00 -3.34
N SER A 307 -8.28 3.41 -3.91
CA SER A 307 -9.20 2.51 -4.63
C SER A 307 -8.57 1.93 -5.89
N PHE A 308 -7.92 2.77 -6.70
CA PHE A 308 -7.20 2.34 -7.89
C PHE A 308 -6.00 1.44 -7.56
N ALA A 309 -5.26 1.77 -6.51
CA ALA A 309 -4.17 0.96 -5.96
C ALA A 309 -4.65 -0.43 -5.54
N THR A 310 -5.77 -0.50 -4.85
CA THR A 310 -6.40 -1.76 -4.44
C THR A 310 -6.82 -2.61 -5.65
N MET A 311 -7.37 -1.98 -6.69
CA MET A 311 -7.70 -2.64 -7.96
C MET A 311 -6.43 -3.21 -8.63
N LEU A 312 -5.36 -2.42 -8.72
CA LEU A 312 -4.07 -2.84 -9.28
C LEU A 312 -3.48 -4.06 -8.56
N VAL A 313 -3.58 -4.09 -7.23
CA VAL A 313 -3.13 -5.24 -6.41
C VAL A 313 -3.99 -6.47 -6.70
N ARG A 314 -5.31 -6.38 -6.52
CA ARG A 314 -6.22 -7.53 -6.61
C ARG A 314 -6.25 -8.15 -8.00
N VAL A 315 -6.53 -7.34 -9.02
CA VAL A 315 -6.66 -7.80 -10.41
C VAL A 315 -5.30 -8.17 -10.98
N GLY A 316 -4.27 -7.38 -10.68
CA GLY A 316 -2.92 -7.64 -11.17
C GLY A 316 -2.35 -8.94 -10.62
N LEU A 317 -2.49 -9.20 -9.32
CA LEU A 317 -2.01 -10.45 -8.72
C LEU A 317 -2.84 -11.65 -9.17
N ALA A 318 -4.18 -11.52 -9.26
CA ALA A 318 -5.02 -12.62 -9.73
C ALA A 318 -4.64 -13.10 -11.14
N ASN A 319 -4.47 -12.18 -12.11
CA ASN A 319 -4.08 -12.54 -13.47
C ASN A 319 -2.66 -13.14 -13.56
N ILE A 320 -1.73 -12.66 -12.72
CA ILE A 320 -0.35 -13.20 -12.69
C ILE A 320 -0.36 -14.62 -12.10
N LEU A 321 -1.04 -14.84 -10.98
CA LEU A 321 -1.10 -16.16 -10.31
C LEU A 321 -1.91 -17.18 -11.09
N GLU A 322 -2.88 -16.76 -11.90
CA GLU A 322 -3.65 -17.63 -12.80
C GLU A 322 -2.76 -18.23 -13.90
N ARG A 323 -1.75 -17.49 -14.38
CA ARG A 323 -0.98 -17.83 -15.58
C ARG A 323 0.44 -18.28 -15.32
N CYS A 324 1.06 -17.77 -14.26
CA CYS A 324 2.46 -18.04 -13.97
C CYS A 324 2.63 -18.71 -12.60
N THR A 325 3.49 -19.72 -12.56
CA THR A 325 4.01 -20.34 -11.33
C THR A 325 5.22 -19.56 -10.86
N ILE A 326 5.21 -19.14 -9.60
CA ILE A 326 6.32 -18.37 -9.00
C ILE A 326 7.08 -19.27 -8.01
N ARG A 327 8.41 -19.23 -8.02
CA ARG A 327 9.27 -20.00 -7.11
C ARG A 327 10.35 -19.11 -6.51
N LEU A 328 10.74 -19.42 -5.28
CA LEU A 328 11.91 -18.82 -4.65
C LEU A 328 13.17 -19.31 -5.35
N THR A 329 14.16 -18.42 -5.45
CA THR A 329 15.51 -18.72 -5.93
C THR A 329 16.47 -18.81 -4.74
N PRO A 330 17.67 -19.41 -4.89
CA PRO A 330 18.69 -19.37 -3.86
C PRO A 330 19.12 -17.93 -3.48
N GLU A 331 18.96 -16.98 -4.40
CA GLU A 331 19.26 -15.56 -4.23
C GLU A 331 18.11 -14.79 -3.54
N SER A 332 16.94 -15.41 -3.37
CA SER A 332 15.81 -14.78 -2.71
C SER A 332 16.13 -14.53 -1.23
N PRO A 333 16.08 -13.28 -0.75
CA PRO A 333 16.46 -12.99 0.63
C PRO A 333 15.51 -13.67 1.64
N VAL A 334 16.06 -14.24 2.70
CA VAL A 334 15.29 -14.92 3.78
C VAL A 334 14.38 -13.94 4.53
N SER A 335 14.82 -12.68 4.62
CA SER A 335 14.11 -11.54 5.18
C SER A 335 14.32 -10.30 4.32
N LEU A 336 13.26 -9.54 4.10
CA LEU A 336 13.36 -8.25 3.42
C LEU A 336 13.80 -7.15 4.38
N GLU A 337 14.97 -6.58 4.11
CA GLU A 337 15.42 -5.35 4.74
C GLU A 337 14.77 -4.14 4.07
N MET A 338 14.31 -3.18 4.87
CA MET A 338 13.68 -1.96 4.34
C MET A 338 14.71 -0.88 4.05
N CYS A 339 14.47 -0.08 3.03
CA CYS A 339 15.19 1.16 2.77
C CYS A 339 14.84 2.20 3.85
N PRO A 340 15.78 2.61 4.73
CA PRO A 340 15.50 3.52 5.82
C PRO A 340 15.26 4.97 5.36
N SER A 341 15.64 5.29 4.12
CA SER A 341 15.53 6.63 3.53
C SER A 341 14.18 6.91 2.87
N LEU A 342 13.30 5.91 2.77
CA LEU A 342 11.99 6.05 2.14
C LEU A 342 10.89 6.08 3.19
N ALA A 343 9.88 6.92 2.97
CA ALA A 343 8.73 7.03 3.85
C ALA A 343 7.86 5.76 3.84
N ILE A 344 7.81 5.08 2.68
CA ILE A 344 7.05 3.84 2.48
C ILE A 344 7.96 2.62 2.78
N PRO A 345 7.44 1.54 3.41
CA PRO A 345 8.20 0.31 3.70
C PRO A 345 8.73 -0.42 2.46
N TYR A 346 9.79 0.07 1.83
CA TYR A 346 10.25 -0.41 0.54
C TYR A 346 11.47 -1.35 0.67
N PRO A 347 11.50 -2.54 0.05
CA PRO A 347 12.61 -3.48 0.20
C PRO A 347 13.89 -2.96 -0.45
N ARG A 348 15.02 -3.16 0.24
CA ARG A 348 16.36 -2.86 -0.26
C ARG A 348 16.83 -3.97 -1.22
N GLY A 349 17.55 -3.57 -2.25
CA GLY A 349 18.11 -4.49 -3.24
C GLY A 349 17.09 -5.01 -4.25
N LYS A 350 17.50 -6.04 -5.01
CA LYS A 350 16.65 -6.74 -5.97
C LYS A 350 15.94 -7.91 -5.32
N ILE A 351 14.72 -8.19 -5.76
CA ILE A 351 13.98 -9.39 -5.32
C ILE A 351 13.82 -10.30 -6.53
N ALA A 352 14.75 -11.25 -6.68
CA ALA A 352 14.77 -12.17 -7.80
C ALA A 352 13.89 -13.40 -7.51
N LEU A 353 12.78 -13.56 -8.24
CA LEU A 353 11.93 -14.76 -8.19
C LEU A 353 11.94 -15.47 -9.54
N LEU A 354 11.85 -16.80 -9.52
CA LEU A 354 11.69 -17.59 -10.73
C LEU A 354 10.21 -17.58 -11.12
N ILE A 355 9.91 -17.26 -12.38
CA ILE A 355 8.54 -17.18 -12.88
C ILE A 355 8.46 -18.04 -14.14
N GLU A 356 7.55 -19.01 -14.13
CA GLU A 356 7.36 -19.99 -15.19
C GLU A 356 5.89 -20.03 -15.59
N GLU A 357 5.55 -20.54 -16.78
CA GLU A 357 4.15 -20.76 -17.15
C GLU A 357 3.49 -21.82 -16.25
N ALA A 358 2.27 -21.53 -15.78
CA ALA A 358 1.47 -22.50 -15.04
C ALA A 358 1.10 -23.68 -15.96
N ARG A 359 1.45 -24.89 -15.54
CA ARG A 359 1.13 -26.14 -16.26
C ARG A 359 -0.25 -26.67 -15.92
#